data_AF-A0A7R9Y442-F1
#
_entry.id   AF-A0A7R9Y442-F1
#
_cell.length_a   1.000
_cell.length_b   1.000
_cell.length_c   1.000
_cell.angle_alpha   90.00
_cell.angle_beta   90.00
_cell.angle_gamma   90.00
#
_symmetry.space_group_name_H-M   'P 1'
#
loop_
_entity.id
_entity.type
_entity.pdbx_description
1 polymer ?
#
loop_
_entity_poly.entity_id
_entity_poly.type
_entity_poly.pdbx_seq_one_letter_code
_entity_poly.pdbx_strand_id
1 'polypeptide(L)'
;RVVATTRDGDVVEEETHEADVVVMATGVGAARGIIASSPDLRDAAGLRGFLADPDPDSDDPDSSGIASTSVIAVRLFLDVAVTLPCKSNVWGGFTLGASRGSKNGGVEGVTDTVGTEDVAGTFFDLCALHDEYRDLKKASSDASDDVRSVIEVDMYNAGSVIDLDDETLVEMALRDILTACVRDVAPEIQDAVVVDSSVLRFKDGVTKFAPGSAVALPRTTPAGLERAMFYVAGDHVWQGPGSHGARGLSQEKALVSGMAAADAAAAAFGRIAGEESRRATSTTTTRAPARILDVEPDEPHVAAAKDALRAADALEAFLPRPPPGFPPLF
;
A
#
# COMPACT_ATOMS: atom_id res chain seq x y z
N ARG A 1 3.45 -14.63 -25.89
CA ARG A 1 2.77 -13.48 -26.54
C ARG A 1 1.85 -12.82 -25.55
N VAL A 2 2.00 -11.52 -25.33
CA VAL A 2 1.11 -10.68 -24.53
C VAL A 2 0.46 -9.69 -25.50
N VAL A 3 -0.85 -9.53 -25.41
CA VAL A 3 -1.60 -8.52 -26.15
C VAL A 3 -2.06 -7.48 -25.13
N ALA A 4 -1.52 -6.28 -25.23
CA ALA A 4 -1.93 -5.14 -24.44
C ALA A 4 -2.99 -4.36 -25.23
N THR A 5 -4.10 -4.04 -24.58
CA THR A 5 -5.20 -3.31 -25.22
C THR A 5 -5.46 -2.02 -24.46
N THR A 6 -5.43 -0.89 -25.16
CA THR A 6 -5.79 0.42 -24.60
C THR A 6 -7.10 0.86 -25.23
N ARG A 7 -8.01 1.42 -24.42
CA ARG A 7 -9.28 1.95 -24.89
C ARG A 7 -9.39 3.43 -24.53
N ASP A 8 -9.61 4.26 -25.54
CA ASP A 8 -9.94 5.68 -25.39
C ASP A 8 -11.25 5.97 -26.13
N GLY A 9 -12.34 6.08 -25.36
CA GLY A 9 -13.69 6.13 -25.91
C GLY A 9 -14.03 4.89 -26.75
N ASP A 10 -14.32 5.11 -28.03
CA ASP A 10 -14.61 4.05 -29.01
C ASP A 10 -13.36 3.49 -29.69
N VAL A 11 -12.19 4.10 -29.47
CA VAL A 11 -10.93 3.66 -30.08
C VAL A 11 -10.32 2.56 -29.23
N VAL A 12 -9.98 1.44 -29.88
CA VAL A 12 -9.26 0.31 -29.27
C VAL A 12 -7.93 0.17 -30.00
N GLU A 13 -6.84 0.35 -29.26
CA GLU A 13 -5.49 0.12 -29.73
C GLU A 13 -4.95 -1.18 -29.15
N GLU A 14 -4.26 -1.97 -29.98
CA GLU A 14 -3.65 -3.24 -29.58
C GLU A 14 -2.16 -3.22 -29.86
N GLU A 15 -1.37 -3.52 -28.83
CA GLU A 15 0.06 -3.76 -28.93
C GLU A 15 0.36 -5.21 -28.60
N THR A 16 1.16 -5.87 -29.45
CA THR A 16 1.59 -7.25 -29.21
C THR A 16 3.06 -7.26 -28.81
N HIS A 17 3.34 -7.88 -27.67
CA HIS A 17 4.70 -8.11 -27.19
C HIS A 17 5.02 -9.60 -27.20
N GLU A 18 6.17 -9.95 -27.79
CA GLU A 18 6.77 -11.27 -27.59
C GLU A 18 7.45 -11.26 -26.23
N ALA A 19 6.98 -12.12 -25.34
CA ALA A 19 7.48 -12.25 -23.98
C ALA A 19 7.52 -13.73 -23.62
N ASP A 20 8.69 -14.15 -23.14
CA ASP A 20 8.91 -15.50 -22.65
C ASP A 20 8.44 -15.65 -21.18
N VAL A 21 8.42 -14.55 -20.42
CA VAL A 21 7.92 -14.45 -19.03
C VAL A 21 7.12 -13.18 -18.86
N VAL A 22 6.10 -13.26 -18.02
CA VAL A 22 5.28 -12.12 -17.59
C VAL A 22 5.35 -12.00 -16.08
N VAL A 23 5.63 -10.78 -15.58
CA VAL A 23 5.53 -10.45 -14.16
C VAL A 23 4.53 -9.32 -14.00
N MET A 24 3.40 -9.60 -13.36
CA MET A 24 2.41 -8.59 -13.00
C MET A 24 2.83 -7.92 -11.70
N ALA A 25 3.34 -6.69 -11.81
CA ALA A 25 3.83 -5.87 -10.69
C ALA A 25 3.00 -4.60 -10.53
N THR A 26 1.68 -4.73 -10.59
CA THR A 26 0.72 -3.61 -10.58
C THR A 26 -0.01 -3.51 -9.25
N GLY A 27 -0.55 -2.34 -8.92
CA GLY A 27 -1.50 -2.19 -7.81
C GLY A 27 -2.81 -2.97 -8.03
N VAL A 28 -3.59 -3.16 -6.98
CA VAL A 28 -4.83 -3.98 -6.98
C VAL A 28 -5.82 -3.54 -8.06
N GLY A 29 -6.06 -2.22 -8.21
CA GLY A 29 -6.97 -1.69 -9.22
C GLY A 29 -6.58 -2.03 -10.66
N ALA A 30 -5.29 -1.85 -11.01
CA ALA A 30 -4.79 -2.21 -12.34
C ALA A 30 -4.79 -3.73 -12.56
N ALA A 31 -4.41 -4.51 -11.55
CA ALA A 31 -4.44 -5.97 -11.61
C ALA A 31 -5.87 -6.48 -11.89
N ARG A 32 -6.89 -5.91 -11.25
CA ARG A 32 -8.30 -6.23 -11.53
C ARG A 32 -8.65 -6.07 -13.00
N GLY A 33 -8.28 -4.95 -13.62
CA GLY A 33 -8.54 -4.70 -15.04
C GLY A 33 -7.81 -5.69 -15.97
N ILE A 34 -6.54 -5.98 -15.68
CA ILE A 34 -5.72 -6.93 -16.44
C ILE A 34 -6.30 -8.35 -16.34
N ILE A 35 -6.63 -8.80 -15.13
CA ILE A 35 -7.17 -10.15 -14.89
C ILE A 35 -8.57 -10.27 -15.50
N ALA A 36 -9.42 -9.27 -15.30
CA ALA A 36 -10.78 -9.29 -15.83
C ALA A 36 -10.81 -9.29 -17.36
N SER A 37 -9.82 -8.69 -18.04
CA SER A 37 -9.77 -8.65 -19.51
C SER A 37 -9.16 -9.89 -20.16
N SER A 38 -8.48 -10.77 -19.41
CA SER A 38 -7.86 -11.99 -19.93
C SER A 38 -8.59 -13.25 -19.45
N PRO A 39 -9.18 -14.07 -20.35
CA PRO A 39 -9.83 -15.32 -19.97
C PRO A 39 -8.90 -16.27 -19.18
N ASP A 40 -7.64 -16.41 -19.62
CA ASP A 40 -6.67 -17.29 -18.97
C ASP A 40 -6.34 -16.85 -17.54
N LEU A 41 -6.27 -15.54 -17.29
CA LEU A 41 -6.02 -15.00 -15.95
C LEU A 41 -7.27 -15.05 -15.08
N ARG A 42 -8.44 -14.78 -15.65
CA ARG A 42 -9.72 -14.77 -14.95
C ARG A 42 -10.07 -16.14 -14.35
N ASP A 43 -9.76 -17.21 -15.08
CA ASP A 43 -10.06 -18.58 -14.66
C ASP A 43 -9.01 -19.17 -13.71
N ALA A 44 -7.88 -18.46 -13.50
CA ALA A 44 -6.83 -18.90 -12.60
C ALA A 44 -7.27 -18.83 -11.14
N ALA A 45 -7.34 -20.00 -10.49
CA ALA A 45 -7.77 -20.11 -9.09
C ALA A 45 -6.94 -19.23 -8.14
N GLY A 46 -5.64 -19.08 -8.39
CA GLY A 46 -4.74 -18.26 -7.58
C GLY A 46 -4.91 -16.75 -7.73
N LEU A 47 -5.80 -16.28 -8.61
CA LEU A 47 -6.09 -14.86 -8.85
C LEU A 47 -7.51 -14.44 -8.45
N ARG A 48 -8.33 -15.38 -7.92
CA ARG A 48 -9.75 -15.12 -7.59
C ARG A 48 -9.93 -13.99 -6.59
N GLY A 49 -9.01 -13.81 -5.63
CA GLY A 49 -9.09 -12.73 -4.65
C GLY A 49 -9.09 -11.32 -5.26
N PHE A 50 -8.49 -11.11 -6.44
CA PHE A 50 -8.60 -9.81 -7.12
C PHE A 50 -10.01 -9.53 -7.61
N LEU A 51 -10.73 -10.57 -8.06
CA LEU A 51 -12.04 -10.45 -8.70
C LEU A 51 -13.21 -10.56 -7.72
N ALA A 52 -12.96 -11.06 -6.50
CA ALA A 52 -13.97 -11.10 -5.46
C ALA A 52 -14.22 -9.71 -4.88
N ASP A 53 -15.49 -9.41 -4.62
CA ASP A 53 -15.87 -8.24 -3.83
C ASP A 53 -15.50 -8.51 -2.36
N PRO A 54 -14.73 -7.62 -1.71
CA PRO A 54 -14.45 -7.76 -0.29
C PRO A 54 -15.72 -7.47 0.50
N ASP A 55 -16.38 -8.51 1.02
CA ASP A 55 -17.41 -8.37 2.04
C ASP A 55 -16.74 -8.41 3.43
N PRO A 56 -16.63 -7.28 4.14
CA PRO A 56 -16.01 -7.24 5.45
C PRO A 56 -16.83 -7.94 6.54
N ASP A 57 -18.13 -8.19 6.28
CA ASP A 57 -19.07 -8.79 7.24
C ASP A 57 -19.32 -10.29 6.96
N SER A 58 -18.68 -10.85 5.93
CA SER A 58 -18.84 -12.25 5.58
C SER A 58 -17.90 -13.17 6.35
N ASP A 59 -18.47 -14.17 7.02
CA ASP A 59 -17.73 -15.27 7.65
C ASP A 59 -17.19 -16.31 6.63
N ASP A 60 -17.48 -16.14 5.32
CA ASP A 60 -16.99 -17.03 4.27
C ASP A 60 -15.54 -16.65 3.87
N PRO A 61 -14.52 -17.47 4.20
CA PRO A 61 -13.14 -17.17 3.83
C PRO A 61 -12.94 -17.09 2.30
N ASP A 62 -13.79 -17.74 1.49
CA ASP A 62 -13.71 -17.69 0.03
C ASP A 62 -14.36 -16.42 -0.57
N SER A 63 -15.06 -15.62 0.26
CA SER A 63 -15.63 -14.32 -0.12
C SER A 63 -14.69 -13.14 0.15
N SER A 64 -13.49 -13.40 0.67
CA SER A 64 -12.50 -12.36 0.94
C SER A 64 -11.88 -11.86 -0.37
N GLY A 65 -12.39 -10.74 -0.88
CA GLY A 65 -11.71 -9.96 -1.91
C GLY A 65 -10.46 -9.27 -1.37
N ILE A 66 -9.51 -8.96 -2.25
CA ILE A 66 -8.39 -8.07 -1.91
C ILE A 66 -8.96 -6.64 -1.83
N ALA A 67 -9.14 -6.13 -0.61
CA ALA A 67 -9.61 -4.78 -0.41
C ALA A 67 -8.55 -3.75 -0.85
N SER A 68 -9.03 -2.59 -1.30
CA SER A 68 -8.22 -1.42 -1.61
C SER A 68 -8.65 -0.26 -0.73
N THR A 69 -7.78 0.74 -0.60
CA THR A 69 -8.12 2.00 0.04
C THR A 69 -7.53 3.17 -0.73
N SER A 70 -8.12 4.34 -0.47
CA SER A 70 -7.73 5.60 -1.08
C SER A 70 -6.67 6.29 -0.22
N VAL A 71 -5.68 6.89 -0.89
CA VAL A 71 -4.60 7.64 -0.25
C VAL A 71 -4.47 9.01 -0.91
N ILE A 72 -4.21 10.03 -0.10
CA ILE A 72 -3.86 11.38 -0.58
C ILE A 72 -2.48 11.72 -0.04
N ALA A 73 -1.61 12.28 -0.88
CA ALA A 73 -0.35 12.87 -0.44
C ALA A 73 -0.41 14.37 -0.68
N VAL A 74 -0.27 15.15 0.39
CA VAL A 74 -0.23 16.62 0.34
C VAL A 74 1.17 17.08 0.71
N ARG A 75 1.91 17.60 -0.27
CA ARG A 75 3.20 18.23 -0.03
C ARG A 75 3.01 19.73 0.20
N LEU A 76 3.52 20.21 1.32
CA LEU A 76 3.48 21.59 1.76
C LEU A 76 4.89 22.19 1.68
N PHE A 77 5.03 23.30 0.96
CA PHE A 77 6.24 24.13 0.95
C PHE A 77 5.97 25.32 1.85
N LEU A 78 6.64 25.40 3.00
CA LEU A 78 6.36 26.36 4.06
C LEU A 78 7.39 27.48 4.09
N ASP A 79 6.94 28.69 4.42
CA ASP A 79 7.77 29.88 4.60
C ASP A 79 8.59 29.90 5.90
N VAL A 80 8.30 28.97 6.82
CA VAL A 80 9.00 28.78 8.09
C VAL A 80 9.81 27.50 8.11
N ALA A 81 10.95 27.53 8.80
CA ALA A 81 11.77 26.35 9.00
C ALA A 81 11.20 25.50 10.15
N VAL A 82 10.43 24.46 9.82
CA VAL A 82 9.81 23.57 10.82
C VAL A 82 10.72 22.39 11.14
N THR A 83 10.94 22.09 12.42
CA THR A 83 11.65 20.87 12.83
C THR A 83 10.70 19.89 13.50
N LEU A 84 10.47 18.74 12.85
CA LEU A 84 9.60 17.70 13.39
C LEU A 84 10.33 16.79 14.40
N PRO A 85 9.62 16.17 15.37
CA PRO A 85 10.23 15.28 16.35
C PRO A 85 10.97 14.10 15.72
N CYS A 86 10.36 13.49 14.69
CA CYS A 86 10.93 12.43 13.90
C CYS A 86 10.92 12.81 12.42
N LYS A 87 11.73 12.11 11.61
CA LYS A 87 11.70 12.30 10.14
C LYS A 87 10.39 11.81 9.51
N SER A 88 9.72 10.88 10.18
CA SER A 88 8.42 10.30 9.84
C SER A 88 7.62 10.21 11.13
N ASN A 89 6.39 10.74 11.12
CA ASN A 89 5.55 10.85 12.31
C ASN A 89 4.15 10.34 11.95
N VAL A 90 3.63 9.40 12.73
CA VAL A 90 2.30 8.84 12.52
C VAL A 90 1.27 9.67 13.27
N TRP A 91 0.10 9.86 12.67
CA TRP A 91 -1.04 10.53 13.28
C TRP A 91 -2.33 9.75 13.03
N GLY A 92 -3.33 9.95 13.89
CA GLY A 92 -4.65 9.35 13.79
C GLY A 92 -5.44 9.53 15.09
N GLY A 93 -6.71 9.09 15.08
CA GLY A 93 -7.57 9.10 16.27
C GLY A 93 -8.28 10.42 16.56
N PHE A 94 -8.44 11.29 15.56
CA PHE A 94 -9.26 12.50 15.65
C PHE A 94 -9.99 12.78 14.35
N THR A 95 -11.13 13.45 14.44
CA THR A 95 -11.99 13.81 13.31
C THR A 95 -11.43 15.02 12.58
N LEU A 96 -11.15 14.87 11.28
CA LEU A 96 -10.71 16.00 10.44
C LEU A 96 -11.87 16.97 10.19
N GLY A 97 -11.56 18.26 10.03
CA GLY A 97 -12.57 19.28 9.78
C GLY A 97 -13.47 19.66 10.96
N ALA A 98 -13.35 19.00 12.12
CA ALA A 98 -14.17 19.29 13.31
C ALA A 98 -14.03 20.74 13.83
N SER A 99 -12.89 21.37 13.60
CA SER A 99 -12.60 22.76 13.96
C SER A 99 -13.31 23.79 13.05
N ARG A 100 -13.71 23.37 11.83
CA ARG A 100 -14.17 24.25 10.73
C ARG A 100 -15.65 24.62 10.82
N GLY A 101 -16.40 24.00 11.73
CA GLY A 101 -17.79 24.38 12.07
C GLY A 101 -17.91 25.61 12.98
N SER A 102 -16.79 26.19 13.44
CA SER A 102 -16.79 27.38 14.29
C SER A 102 -16.72 28.67 13.43
N LYS A 103 -17.75 29.51 13.56
CA LYS A 103 -18.13 30.64 12.68
C LYS A 103 -17.14 31.80 12.49
N ASN A 104 -15.84 31.65 12.73
CA ASN A 104 -14.87 32.73 12.55
C ASN A 104 -13.68 32.28 11.68
N GLY A 105 -13.84 32.35 10.36
CA GLY A 105 -12.72 32.40 9.40
C GLY A 105 -12.42 31.15 8.56
N GLY A 106 -13.22 30.10 8.64
CA GLY A 106 -13.05 28.91 7.79
C GLY A 106 -13.74 29.03 6.42
N VAL A 107 -13.13 28.44 5.39
CA VAL A 107 -13.73 28.21 4.07
C VAL A 107 -15.09 27.51 4.23
N GLU A 108 -16.17 28.10 3.69
CA GLU A 108 -17.49 27.46 3.62
C GLU A 108 -17.38 26.19 2.76
N GLY A 109 -17.78 25.02 3.29
CA GLY A 109 -17.91 23.82 2.43
C GLY A 109 -17.87 22.47 3.13
N VAL A 110 -17.20 22.34 4.27
CA VAL A 110 -17.12 21.05 4.99
C VAL A 110 -18.17 21.02 6.10
N THR A 111 -19.42 20.73 5.73
CA THR A 111 -20.51 20.53 6.71
C THR A 111 -20.66 19.08 7.15
N ASP A 112 -19.98 18.16 6.48
CA ASP A 112 -20.06 16.72 6.75
C ASP A 112 -18.67 16.20 7.12
N THR A 113 -18.52 15.80 8.39
CA THR A 113 -17.29 15.18 8.92
C THR A 113 -17.41 13.66 9.00
N VAL A 114 -18.50 13.08 8.49
CA VAL A 114 -18.74 11.63 8.56
C VAL A 114 -17.63 10.86 7.85
N GLY A 115 -17.06 9.88 8.54
CA GLY A 115 -15.99 9.03 8.00
C GLY A 115 -14.61 9.70 7.95
N THR A 116 -14.47 10.92 8.48
CA THR A 116 -13.15 11.58 8.61
C THR A 116 -12.39 11.13 9.86
N GLU A 117 -13.08 10.54 10.83
CA GLU A 117 -12.52 9.89 12.01
C GLU A 117 -11.67 8.66 11.70
N ASP A 118 -11.93 8.04 10.54
CA ASP A 118 -11.20 6.86 10.07
C ASP A 118 -10.00 7.20 9.18
N VAL A 119 -9.76 8.50 8.93
CA VAL A 119 -8.57 8.97 8.21
C VAL A 119 -7.43 9.07 9.21
N ALA A 120 -6.33 8.41 8.90
CA ALA A 120 -5.10 8.43 9.67
C ALA A 120 -3.93 8.56 8.69
N GLY A 121 -2.71 8.74 9.17
CA GLY A 121 -1.65 9.00 8.22
C GLY A 121 -0.26 9.12 8.78
N THR A 122 0.63 9.62 7.94
CA THR A 122 2.00 9.92 8.30
C THR A 122 2.37 11.28 7.73
N PHE A 123 3.15 12.07 8.46
CA PHE A 123 3.79 13.26 7.89
C PHE A 123 5.31 13.19 8.03
N PHE A 124 5.99 13.69 7.00
CA PHE A 124 7.40 13.49 6.76
C PHE A 124 8.15 14.82 6.68
N ASP A 125 9.31 14.92 7.34
CA ASP A 125 10.25 16.03 7.16
C ASP A 125 11.10 15.74 5.92
N LEU A 126 10.67 16.27 4.76
CA LEU A 126 11.37 16.00 3.51
C LEU A 126 12.75 16.66 3.48
N CYS A 127 12.98 17.74 4.22
CA CYS A 127 14.32 18.32 4.39
C CYS A 127 15.29 17.36 5.10
N ALA A 128 14.78 16.45 5.93
CA ALA A 128 15.60 15.45 6.63
C ALA A 128 15.75 14.12 5.87
N LEU A 129 14.91 13.89 4.87
CA LEU A 129 14.83 12.65 4.09
C LEU A 129 15.44 12.78 2.69
N HIS A 130 15.24 13.90 2.00
CA HIS A 130 15.63 14.07 0.61
C HIS A 130 16.75 15.09 0.45
N ASP A 131 17.75 14.76 -0.38
CA ASP A 131 18.92 15.61 -0.60
C ASP A 131 18.57 16.95 -1.24
N GLU A 132 17.54 16.98 -2.09
CA GLU A 132 17.08 18.20 -2.79
C GLU A 132 16.57 19.31 -1.86
N TYR A 133 16.09 18.97 -0.67
CA TYR A 133 15.52 19.91 0.31
C TYR A 133 16.41 20.18 1.52
N ARG A 134 17.58 19.52 1.59
CA ARG A 134 18.44 19.46 2.79
C ARG A 134 18.89 20.82 3.30
N ASP A 135 19.10 21.78 2.40
CA ASP A 135 19.67 23.08 2.71
C ASP A 135 18.64 24.22 2.81
N LEU A 136 17.35 23.95 2.58
CA LEU A 136 16.28 24.97 2.65
C LEU A 136 16.23 25.66 4.02
N LYS A 137 16.36 24.87 5.09
CA LYS A 137 16.35 25.39 6.48
C LYS A 137 17.56 26.27 6.82
N LYS A 138 18.63 26.25 6.00
CA LYS A 138 19.85 27.05 6.18
C LYS A 138 19.85 28.31 5.32
N ALA A 139 18.92 28.43 4.38
CA ALA A 139 18.87 29.57 3.48
C ALA A 139 18.68 30.88 4.27
N SER A 140 19.45 31.91 3.92
CA SER A 140 19.35 33.25 4.51
C SER A 140 17.99 33.88 4.20
N SER A 141 17.52 34.79 5.05
CA SER A 141 16.33 35.62 4.79
C SER A 141 16.41 36.41 3.48
N ASP A 142 17.60 36.58 2.91
CA ASP A 142 17.84 37.27 1.63
C ASP A 142 17.77 36.35 0.40
N ALA A 143 17.44 35.06 0.57
CA ALA A 143 17.22 34.15 -0.55
C ALA A 143 16.00 34.60 -1.37
N SER A 144 16.07 34.45 -2.70
CA SER A 144 14.97 34.82 -3.61
C SER A 144 13.74 33.89 -3.51
N ASP A 145 13.85 32.82 -2.73
CA ASP A 145 12.83 31.81 -2.51
C ASP A 145 12.39 31.87 -1.04
N ASP A 146 11.08 31.97 -0.82
CA ASP A 146 10.48 32.09 0.51
C ASP A 146 10.38 30.73 1.21
N VAL A 147 10.58 29.60 0.51
CA VAL A 147 10.47 28.26 1.10
C VAL A 147 11.62 27.97 2.07
N ARG A 148 11.27 27.56 3.29
CA ARG A 148 12.20 27.21 4.37
C ARG A 148 12.07 25.77 4.85
N SER A 149 10.93 25.12 4.63
CA SER A 149 10.79 23.69 4.87
C SER A 149 9.79 23.03 3.92
N VAL A 150 9.95 21.73 3.71
CA VAL A 150 9.03 20.92 2.90
C VAL A 150 8.56 19.74 3.74
N ILE A 151 7.25 19.62 3.88
CA ILE A 151 6.60 18.56 4.65
C ILE A 151 5.59 17.85 3.76
N GLU A 152 5.61 16.53 3.73
CA GLU A 152 4.59 15.73 3.04
C GLU A 152 3.67 15.10 4.07
N VAL A 153 2.36 15.26 3.89
CA VAL A 153 1.30 14.70 4.73
C VAL A 153 0.55 13.67 3.91
N ASP A 154 0.76 12.41 4.23
CA ASP A 154 0.05 11.29 3.66
C ASP A 154 -1.18 10.97 4.50
N MET A 155 -2.35 10.93 3.86
CA MET A 155 -3.63 10.55 4.43
C MET A 155 -4.02 9.18 3.91
N TYR A 156 -4.06 8.19 4.79
CA TYR A 156 -4.53 6.84 4.52
C TYR A 156 -6.01 6.71 4.84
N ASN A 157 -6.69 5.77 4.16
CA ASN A 157 -8.13 5.60 4.28
C ASN A 157 -8.92 6.87 3.95
N ALA A 158 -8.39 7.65 3.01
CA ALA A 158 -8.85 9.00 2.68
C ALA A 158 -10.09 9.03 1.77
N GLY A 159 -10.86 7.93 1.68
CA GLY A 159 -12.01 7.84 0.78
C GLY A 159 -13.10 8.87 1.07
N SER A 160 -13.28 9.26 2.33
CA SER A 160 -14.22 10.30 2.76
C SER A 160 -13.81 11.73 2.38
N VAL A 161 -12.53 11.95 2.08
CA VAL A 161 -11.95 13.28 1.79
C VAL A 161 -11.32 13.39 0.40
N ILE A 162 -11.29 12.31 -0.40
CA ILE A 162 -10.54 12.28 -1.67
C ILE A 162 -11.09 13.20 -2.75
N ASP A 163 -12.39 13.48 -2.73
CA ASP A 163 -13.05 14.33 -3.72
C ASP A 163 -13.11 15.81 -3.29
N LEU A 164 -12.48 16.19 -2.17
CA LEU A 164 -12.32 17.59 -1.76
C LEU A 164 -11.34 18.33 -2.70
N ASP A 165 -11.52 19.64 -2.82
CA ASP A 165 -10.61 20.51 -3.57
C ASP A 165 -9.21 20.61 -2.93
N ASP A 166 -8.22 20.99 -3.74
CA ASP A 166 -6.82 21.05 -3.33
C ASP A 166 -6.62 22.02 -2.17
N GLU A 167 -7.26 23.19 -2.21
CA GLU A 167 -7.16 24.21 -1.17
C GLU A 167 -7.65 23.69 0.18
N THR A 168 -8.77 22.95 0.17
CA THR A 168 -9.31 22.31 1.38
C THR A 168 -8.38 21.24 1.91
N LEU A 169 -7.79 20.40 1.06
CA LEU A 169 -6.86 19.34 1.46
C LEU A 169 -5.54 19.91 2.01
N VAL A 170 -5.04 21.00 1.42
CA VAL A 170 -3.85 21.72 1.88
C VAL A 170 -4.08 22.32 3.26
N GLU A 171 -5.22 22.99 3.47
CA GLU A 171 -5.54 23.58 4.75
C GLU A 171 -5.83 22.49 5.82
N MET A 172 -6.41 21.36 5.43
CA MET A 172 -6.57 20.20 6.32
C MET A 172 -5.21 19.61 6.73
N ALA A 173 -4.29 19.44 5.77
CA ALA A 173 -2.94 18.96 6.03
C ALA A 173 -2.17 19.89 6.97
N LEU A 174 -2.23 21.22 6.75
CA LEU A 174 -1.51 22.18 7.58
C LEU A 174 -2.17 22.36 8.96
N ARG A 175 -3.49 22.62 9.02
CA ARG A 175 -4.16 23.02 10.27
C ARG A 175 -4.66 21.84 11.07
N ASP A 176 -5.47 21.00 10.45
CA ASP A 176 -6.17 19.93 11.14
C ASP A 176 -5.21 18.79 11.51
N ILE A 177 -4.18 18.56 10.70
CA ILE A 177 -3.19 17.50 10.94
C ILE A 177 -1.90 18.07 11.54
N LEU A 178 -1.11 18.78 10.74
CA LEU A 178 0.26 19.12 11.13
C LEU A 178 0.30 20.04 12.36
N THR A 179 -0.41 21.17 12.33
CA THR A 179 -0.48 22.09 13.47
C THR A 179 -1.07 21.41 14.71
N ALA A 180 -2.15 20.65 14.55
CA ALA A 180 -2.78 19.94 15.67
C ALA A 180 -1.82 18.95 16.36
N CYS A 181 -0.99 18.24 15.58
CA CYS A 181 -0.07 17.24 16.08
C CYS A 181 1.22 17.83 16.68
N VAL A 182 1.77 18.92 16.12
CA VAL A 182 3.13 19.37 16.49
C VAL A 182 3.21 20.77 17.11
N ARG A 183 2.11 21.51 17.28
CA ARG A 183 2.16 22.90 17.81
C ARG A 183 2.90 23.07 19.14
N ASP A 184 2.95 22.04 19.99
CA ASP A 184 3.58 22.12 21.31
C ASP A 184 5.10 21.89 21.24
N VAL A 185 5.59 21.30 20.14
CA VAL A 185 7.01 20.93 19.93
C VAL A 185 7.66 21.67 18.76
N ALA A 186 6.86 22.21 17.84
CA ALA A 186 7.26 23.04 16.69
C ALA A 186 6.31 24.24 16.58
N PRO A 187 6.37 25.21 17.52
CA PRO A 187 5.39 26.30 17.62
C PRO A 187 5.36 27.22 16.40
N GLU A 188 6.46 27.32 15.64
CA GLU A 188 6.54 28.05 14.38
C GLU A 188 5.49 27.62 13.35
N ILE A 189 4.95 26.40 13.45
CA ILE A 189 3.92 25.90 12.54
C ILE A 189 2.60 26.68 12.64
N GLN A 190 2.32 27.31 13.78
CA GLN A 190 1.04 28.00 14.00
C GLN A 190 0.87 29.17 13.03
N ASP A 191 1.96 29.88 12.77
CA ASP A 191 1.99 31.05 11.89
C ASP A 191 2.50 30.72 10.47
N ALA A 192 2.73 29.44 10.17
CA ALA A 192 3.23 29.01 8.87
C ALA A 192 2.27 29.36 7.72
N VAL A 193 2.86 29.78 6.61
CA VAL A 193 2.19 30.03 5.34
C VAL A 193 2.67 29.00 4.32
N VAL A 194 1.71 28.44 3.57
CA VAL A 194 2.00 27.58 2.42
C VAL A 194 2.40 28.46 1.24
N VAL A 195 3.67 28.41 0.85
CA VAL A 195 4.22 29.11 -0.32
C VAL A 195 3.82 28.42 -1.61
N ASP A 196 3.85 27.08 -1.60
CA ASP A 196 3.43 26.22 -2.70
C ASP A 196 2.95 24.87 -2.16
N SER A 197 2.22 24.10 -2.97
CA SER A 197 1.76 22.77 -2.60
C SER A 197 1.57 21.84 -3.79
N SER A 198 1.60 20.54 -3.52
CA SER A 198 1.23 19.50 -4.49
C SER A 198 0.29 18.50 -3.83
N VAL A 199 -0.84 18.22 -4.48
CA VAL A 199 -1.82 17.22 -4.02
C VAL A 199 -1.87 16.07 -5.00
N LEU A 200 -1.57 14.85 -4.52
CA LEU A 200 -1.70 13.63 -5.30
C LEU A 200 -2.81 12.76 -4.71
N ARG A 201 -3.68 12.23 -5.57
CA ARG A 201 -4.82 11.39 -5.18
C ARG A 201 -4.67 10.01 -5.78
N PHE A 202 -4.75 9.00 -4.93
CA PHE A 202 -4.67 7.58 -5.31
C PHE A 202 -5.96 6.88 -4.88
N LYS A 203 -7.01 7.05 -5.69
CA LYS A 203 -8.30 6.40 -5.45
C LYS A 203 -8.15 4.89 -5.61
N ASP A 204 -8.47 4.16 -4.53
CA ASP A 204 -8.34 2.69 -4.48
C ASP A 204 -6.95 2.18 -4.87
N GLY A 205 -5.92 3.01 -4.66
CA GLY A 205 -4.57 2.78 -5.19
C GLY A 205 -3.72 1.83 -4.34
N VAL A 206 -4.08 1.62 -3.07
CA VAL A 206 -3.26 0.88 -2.11
C VAL A 206 -4.03 -0.31 -1.55
N THR A 207 -3.34 -1.42 -1.35
CA THR A 207 -3.91 -2.63 -0.75
C THR A 207 -4.34 -2.36 0.69
N LYS A 208 -5.59 -2.67 1.03
CA LYS A 208 -6.11 -2.57 2.40
C LYS A 208 -6.00 -3.93 3.08
N PHE A 209 -5.08 -4.02 4.04
CA PHE A 209 -4.91 -5.22 4.86
C PHE A 209 -5.82 -5.14 6.08
N ALA A 210 -6.66 -6.17 6.26
CA ALA A 210 -7.51 -6.36 7.43
C ALA A 210 -7.34 -7.80 7.96
N PRO A 211 -7.73 -8.10 9.21
CA PRO A 211 -7.84 -9.49 9.67
C PRO A 211 -8.59 -10.35 8.64
N GLY A 212 -8.08 -11.55 8.35
CA GLY A 212 -8.66 -12.44 7.34
C GLY A 212 -8.26 -12.15 5.89
N SER A 213 -7.93 -10.92 5.50
CA SER A 213 -7.60 -10.54 4.10
C SER A 213 -6.49 -11.36 3.45
N ALA A 214 -5.65 -11.98 4.27
CA ALA A 214 -4.50 -12.71 3.84
C ALA A 214 -4.90 -13.93 2.96
N VAL A 215 -6.05 -14.58 3.21
CA VAL A 215 -6.52 -15.72 2.38
C VAL A 215 -6.84 -15.34 0.93
N ALA A 216 -7.13 -14.06 0.67
CA ALA A 216 -7.39 -13.51 -0.66
C ALA A 216 -6.11 -13.25 -1.48
N LEU A 217 -4.96 -13.17 -0.83
CA LEU A 217 -3.73 -12.68 -1.45
C LEU A 217 -3.12 -13.76 -2.37
N PRO A 218 -2.75 -13.42 -3.62
CA PRO A 218 -2.10 -14.36 -4.53
C PRO A 218 -0.72 -14.76 -4.01
N ARG A 219 -0.26 -15.93 -4.44
CA ARG A 219 1.16 -16.31 -4.33
C ARG A 219 1.94 -15.78 -5.52
N THR A 220 3.26 -15.68 -5.40
CA THR A 220 4.17 -15.29 -6.50
C THR A 220 3.96 -16.13 -7.76
N THR A 221 3.65 -17.41 -7.60
CA THR A 221 3.19 -18.29 -8.68
C THR A 221 1.73 -18.64 -8.40
N PRO A 222 0.77 -17.99 -9.08
CA PRO A 222 -0.65 -18.25 -8.87
C PRO A 222 -1.05 -19.66 -9.31
N ALA A 223 -1.89 -20.32 -8.52
CA ALA A 223 -2.46 -21.60 -8.88
C ALA A 223 -3.27 -21.50 -10.18
N GLY A 224 -3.08 -22.44 -11.11
CA GLY A 224 -3.70 -22.45 -12.44
C GLY A 224 -2.87 -21.78 -13.53
N LEU A 225 -1.72 -21.16 -13.20
CA LEU A 225 -0.82 -20.51 -14.16
C LEU A 225 0.62 -21.09 -14.14
N GLU A 226 0.81 -22.28 -13.57
CA GLU A 226 2.13 -22.88 -13.35
C GLU A 226 2.91 -23.12 -14.65
N ARG A 227 2.20 -23.28 -15.77
CA ARG A 227 2.78 -23.50 -17.10
C ARG A 227 2.81 -22.24 -17.97
N ALA A 228 2.26 -21.12 -17.48
CA ALA A 228 2.10 -19.89 -18.25
C ALA A 228 3.31 -18.95 -18.16
N MET A 229 4.35 -19.30 -17.38
CA MET A 229 5.50 -18.43 -17.11
C MET A 229 5.07 -17.03 -16.60
N PHE A 230 3.99 -17.02 -15.79
CA PHE A 230 3.34 -15.84 -15.24
C PHE A 230 3.58 -15.76 -13.73
N TYR A 231 4.01 -14.59 -13.26
CA TYR A 231 4.33 -14.34 -11.86
C TYR A 231 3.65 -13.07 -11.36
N VAL A 232 3.36 -13.02 -10.07
CA VAL A 232 2.78 -11.85 -9.40
C VAL A 232 3.78 -11.28 -8.40
N ALA A 233 3.93 -9.97 -8.41
CA ALA A 233 4.75 -9.20 -7.49
C ALA A 233 3.97 -7.97 -7.00
N GLY A 234 4.26 -7.54 -5.77
CA GLY A 234 3.59 -6.41 -5.15
C GLY A 234 3.34 -6.63 -3.67
N ASP A 235 2.85 -5.59 -3.00
CA ASP A 235 2.51 -5.63 -1.58
C ASP A 235 1.34 -6.56 -1.25
N HIS A 236 0.45 -6.76 -2.22
CA HIS A 236 -0.69 -7.67 -2.21
C HIS A 236 -0.30 -9.15 -2.38
N VAL A 237 0.98 -9.49 -2.54
CA VAL A 237 1.40 -10.90 -2.58
C VAL A 237 1.39 -11.49 -1.16
N TRP A 238 0.88 -12.71 -1.03
CA TRP A 238 0.85 -13.48 0.21
C TRP A 238 2.25 -13.66 0.78
N GLN A 239 2.40 -13.31 2.05
CA GLN A 239 3.66 -13.44 2.79
C GLN A 239 3.41 -14.12 4.14
N GLY A 240 2.81 -15.32 4.13
CA GLY A 240 2.59 -16.13 5.34
C GLY A 240 3.68 -17.18 5.58
N PRO A 241 3.43 -18.21 6.41
CA PRO A 241 4.34 -19.34 6.60
C PRO A 241 4.75 -19.97 5.26
N GLY A 242 6.03 -20.30 5.11
CA GLY A 242 6.59 -20.87 3.88
C GLY A 242 6.79 -19.87 2.73
N SER A 243 6.72 -18.56 3.00
CA SER A 243 7.15 -17.49 2.08
C SER A 243 8.43 -16.82 2.59
N HIS A 244 8.82 -15.70 2.00
CA HIS A 244 9.92 -14.88 2.49
C HIS A 244 9.58 -14.16 3.80
N GLY A 245 10.60 -13.79 4.57
CA GLY A 245 10.40 -13.12 5.85
C GLY A 245 10.10 -11.63 5.81
N ALA A 246 9.99 -10.95 4.66
CA ALA A 246 9.43 -9.60 4.69
C ALA A 246 8.06 -9.61 5.37
N ARG A 247 7.92 -8.89 6.49
CA ARG A 247 6.66 -8.70 7.23
C ARG A 247 6.33 -7.22 7.43
N GLY A 248 7.11 -6.34 6.81
CA GLY A 248 7.03 -4.89 6.98
C GLY A 248 6.07 -4.19 6.02
N LEU A 249 6.35 -2.90 5.77
CA LEU A 249 5.54 -1.96 5.00
C LEU A 249 5.40 -2.36 3.52
N SER A 250 4.36 -1.86 2.83
CA SER A 250 4.06 -2.20 1.43
C SER A 250 5.24 -2.08 0.47
N GLN A 251 6.16 -1.12 0.66
CA GLN A 251 7.33 -0.95 -0.21
C GLN A 251 8.34 -2.11 -0.07
N GLU A 252 8.63 -2.55 1.16
CA GLU A 252 9.51 -3.70 1.40
C GLU A 252 8.88 -4.96 0.81
N LYS A 253 7.57 -5.15 1.03
CA LYS A 253 6.81 -6.27 0.47
C LYS A 253 6.88 -6.30 -1.06
N ALA A 254 6.70 -5.15 -1.72
CA ALA A 254 6.77 -5.04 -3.16
C ALA A 254 8.19 -5.34 -3.70
N LEU A 255 9.23 -4.81 -3.04
CA LEU A 255 10.63 -5.07 -3.41
C LEU A 255 10.96 -6.57 -3.32
N VAL A 256 10.65 -7.20 -2.19
CA VAL A 256 11.01 -8.58 -1.91
C VAL A 256 10.21 -9.55 -2.78
N SER A 257 8.91 -9.31 -2.97
CA SER A 257 8.10 -10.12 -3.89
C SER A 257 8.54 -9.97 -5.34
N GLY A 258 9.00 -8.78 -5.76
CA GLY A 258 9.60 -8.57 -7.07
C GLY A 258 10.88 -9.38 -7.27
N MET A 259 11.76 -9.40 -6.27
CA MET A 259 12.96 -10.25 -6.30
C MET A 259 12.58 -11.74 -6.36
N ALA A 260 11.61 -12.18 -5.56
CA ALA A 260 11.14 -13.56 -5.57
C ALA A 260 10.53 -13.97 -6.92
N ALA A 261 9.75 -13.08 -7.56
CA ALA A 261 9.21 -13.30 -8.90
C ALA A 261 10.32 -13.43 -9.95
N ALA A 262 11.32 -12.56 -9.90
CA ALA A 262 12.48 -12.62 -10.79
C ALA A 262 13.28 -13.93 -10.64
N ASP A 263 13.54 -14.36 -9.41
CA ASP A 263 14.23 -15.62 -9.13
C ASP A 263 13.42 -16.84 -9.59
N ALA A 264 12.10 -16.83 -9.36
CA ALA A 264 11.20 -17.88 -9.80
C ALA A 264 11.16 -18.01 -11.34
N ALA A 265 11.12 -16.87 -12.04
CA ALA A 265 11.21 -16.80 -13.50
C ALA A 265 12.55 -17.34 -14.02
N ALA A 266 13.67 -16.86 -13.46
CA ALA A 266 15.00 -17.30 -13.86
C ALA A 266 15.19 -18.81 -13.64
N ALA A 267 14.70 -19.35 -12.51
CA ALA A 267 14.75 -20.77 -12.22
C ALA A 267 13.91 -21.60 -13.20
N ALA A 268 12.72 -21.13 -13.56
CA ALA A 268 11.88 -21.81 -14.55
C ALA A 268 12.52 -21.81 -15.95
N PHE A 269 13.09 -20.68 -16.38
CA PHE A 269 13.85 -20.61 -17.62
C PHE A 269 15.05 -21.54 -17.65
N GLY A 270 15.84 -21.57 -16.57
CA GLY A 270 17.00 -22.46 -16.46
C GLY A 270 16.63 -23.94 -16.59
N ARG A 271 15.44 -24.33 -16.11
CA ARG A 271 14.91 -25.69 -16.29
C ARG A 271 14.49 -25.97 -17.74
N ILE A 272 13.85 -25.01 -18.40
CA ILE A 272 13.34 -25.16 -19.78
C ILE A 272 14.49 -25.15 -20.80
N ALA A 273 15.51 -24.31 -20.60
CA ALA A 273 16.63 -24.14 -21.52
C ALA A 273 17.64 -25.33 -21.51
N GLY A 274 17.49 -26.28 -20.60
CA GLY A 274 18.38 -27.44 -20.49
C GLY A 274 19.82 -27.11 -20.07
N GLU A 275 20.69 -28.12 -20.08
CA GLU A 275 22.11 -28.00 -19.70
C GLU A 275 22.99 -27.45 -20.84
N GLU A 276 22.55 -27.60 -22.09
CA GLU A 276 23.26 -27.13 -23.30
C GLU A 276 23.22 -25.61 -23.47
N SER A 277 22.10 -24.95 -23.14
CA SER A 277 21.99 -23.48 -23.20
C SER A 277 22.86 -22.78 -22.13
N ARG A 278 23.07 -23.45 -20.97
CA ARG A 278 23.96 -22.98 -19.89
C ARG A 278 25.45 -22.93 -20.29
N ARG A 279 25.86 -23.65 -21.35
CA ARG A 279 27.23 -23.59 -21.91
C ARG A 279 27.40 -22.55 -23.02
N ALA A 280 26.34 -22.20 -23.73
CA ALA A 280 26.40 -21.27 -24.86
C ALA A 280 26.44 -19.79 -24.42
N THR A 281 25.91 -19.47 -23.23
CA THR A 281 25.94 -18.13 -22.63
C THR A 281 27.11 -17.97 -21.64
N SER A 282 28.34 -18.19 -22.12
CA SER A 282 29.58 -17.96 -21.35
C SER A 282 29.81 -16.49 -20.95
N THR A 283 28.94 -15.56 -21.35
CA THR A 283 29.03 -14.12 -21.06
C THR A 283 27.86 -13.57 -20.24
N THR A 284 26.87 -14.39 -19.88
CA THR A 284 25.71 -13.94 -19.09
C THR A 284 25.86 -14.46 -17.67
N THR A 285 26.24 -13.56 -16.77
CA THR A 285 26.34 -13.83 -15.33
C THR A 285 25.05 -14.47 -14.83
N THR A 286 25.06 -15.78 -14.54
CA THR A 286 23.96 -16.39 -13.77
C THR A 286 23.96 -15.74 -12.41
N ARG A 287 23.09 -14.75 -12.23
CA ARG A 287 22.93 -14.04 -10.96
C ARG A 287 22.49 -15.06 -9.91
N ALA A 288 23.20 -15.10 -8.78
CA ALA A 288 22.76 -15.88 -7.63
C ALA A 288 21.36 -15.37 -7.20
N PRO A 289 20.46 -16.25 -6.72
CA PRO A 289 19.17 -15.83 -6.19
C PRO A 289 19.32 -14.67 -5.21
N ALA A 290 18.34 -13.77 -5.20
CA ALA A 290 18.33 -12.67 -4.27
C ALA A 290 18.41 -13.19 -2.84
N ARG A 291 19.34 -12.65 -2.05
CA ARG A 291 19.44 -12.96 -0.63
C ARG A 291 18.33 -12.21 0.10
N ILE A 292 17.19 -12.86 0.26
CA ILE A 292 16.08 -12.35 1.05
C ILE A 292 16.29 -12.83 2.48
N LEU A 293 16.40 -11.87 3.42
CA LEU A 293 16.56 -12.20 4.84
C LEU A 293 15.19 -12.50 5.44
N ASP A 294 15.15 -13.51 6.30
CA ASP A 294 13.98 -13.74 7.11
C ASP A 294 13.89 -12.76 8.27
N VAL A 295 12.68 -12.51 8.75
CA VAL A 295 12.48 -11.81 10.02
C VAL A 295 12.97 -12.67 11.17
N GLU A 296 13.34 -11.99 12.26
CA GLU A 296 13.65 -12.66 13.51
C GLU A 296 12.46 -13.50 13.98
N PRO A 297 12.72 -14.66 14.61
CA PRO A 297 11.65 -15.46 15.20
C PRO A 297 10.91 -14.67 16.27
N ASP A 298 9.64 -15.01 16.49
CA ASP A 298 8.85 -14.46 17.60
C ASP A 298 9.63 -14.60 18.92
N GLU A 299 9.56 -13.57 19.76
CA GLU A 299 10.08 -13.67 21.13
C GLU A 299 9.41 -14.86 21.86
N PRO A 300 10.12 -15.57 22.77
CA PRO A 300 9.60 -16.82 23.36
C PRO A 300 8.19 -16.72 23.96
N HIS A 301 7.85 -15.57 24.53
CA HIS A 301 6.54 -15.33 25.12
C HIS A 301 5.45 -15.08 24.06
N VAL A 302 5.78 -14.44 22.93
CA VAL A 302 4.87 -14.26 21.77
C VAL A 302 4.61 -15.62 21.11
N ALA A 303 5.67 -16.43 20.92
CA ALA A 303 5.55 -17.77 20.37
C ALA A 303 4.63 -18.65 21.23
N ALA A 304 4.86 -18.67 22.55
CA ALA A 304 4.03 -19.43 23.48
C ALA A 304 2.55 -19.00 23.46
N ALA A 305 2.27 -17.69 23.36
CA ALA A 305 0.91 -17.18 23.26
C ALA A 305 0.22 -17.62 21.96
N LYS A 306 0.92 -17.55 20.82
CA LYS A 306 0.40 -18.04 19.53
C LYS A 306 0.12 -19.53 19.55
N ASP A 307 0.99 -20.33 20.18
CA ASP A 307 0.79 -21.77 20.30
C ASP A 307 -0.41 -22.11 21.19
N ALA A 308 -0.61 -21.38 22.30
CA ALA A 308 -1.79 -21.51 23.14
C ALA A 308 -3.07 -21.16 22.38
N LEU A 309 -3.08 -20.09 21.59
CA LEU A 309 -4.23 -19.70 20.76
C LEU A 309 -4.56 -20.79 19.73
N ARG A 310 -3.57 -21.29 19.00
CA ARG A 310 -3.79 -22.40 18.03
C ARG A 310 -4.34 -23.65 18.71
N ALA A 311 -3.90 -23.96 19.93
CA ALA A 311 -4.42 -25.08 20.69
C ALA A 311 -5.88 -24.87 21.12
N ALA A 312 -6.25 -23.63 21.47
CA ALA A 312 -7.63 -23.26 21.77
C ALA A 312 -8.52 -23.36 20.52
N ASP A 313 -8.11 -22.79 19.39
CA ASP A 313 -8.83 -22.86 18.11
C ASP A 313 -9.04 -24.33 17.68
N ALA A 314 -8.01 -25.15 17.84
CA ALA A 314 -8.09 -26.58 17.54
C ALA A 314 -9.11 -27.30 18.43
N LEU A 315 -9.20 -26.94 19.72
CA LEU A 315 -10.18 -27.51 20.65
C LEU A 315 -11.61 -27.06 20.30
N GLU A 316 -11.79 -25.79 19.93
CA GLU A 316 -13.07 -25.23 19.53
C GLU A 316 -13.63 -25.90 18.27
N ALA A 317 -12.77 -26.27 17.32
CA ALA A 317 -13.16 -27.02 16.12
C ALA A 317 -13.78 -28.40 16.42
N PHE A 318 -13.56 -28.96 17.63
CA PHE A 318 -14.19 -30.22 18.09
C PHE A 318 -15.48 -30.01 18.89
N LEU A 319 -15.83 -28.76 19.22
CA LEU A 319 -17.09 -28.46 19.88
C LEU A 319 -18.24 -28.46 18.86
N PRO A 320 -19.41 -29.02 19.19
CA PRO A 320 -20.56 -28.97 18.29
C PRO A 320 -20.96 -27.50 18.09
N ARG A 321 -20.99 -27.05 16.83
CA ARG A 321 -21.52 -25.72 16.51
C ARG A 321 -22.97 -25.63 17.02
N PRO A 322 -23.35 -24.53 17.69
CA PRO A 322 -24.73 -24.35 18.10
C PRO A 322 -25.65 -24.37 16.86
N PRO A 323 -26.87 -24.90 16.98
CA PRO A 323 -27.83 -24.88 15.88
C PRO A 323 -28.10 -23.42 15.44
N PRO A 324 -28.38 -23.18 14.14
CA PRO A 324 -28.63 -21.85 13.63
C PRO A 324 -29.77 -21.17 14.40
N GLY A 325 -29.54 -19.94 14.88
CA GLY A 325 -30.49 -19.16 15.67
C GLY A 325 -30.17 -19.05 17.17
N PHE A 326 -29.09 -19.67 17.64
CA PHE A 326 -28.55 -19.41 18.98
C PHE A 326 -27.34 -18.46 18.90
N PRO A 327 -27.22 -17.47 19.79
CA PRO A 327 -26.03 -16.63 19.84
C PRO A 327 -24.79 -17.48 20.18
N PRO A 328 -23.60 -17.07 19.72
CA PRO A 328 -22.36 -17.72 20.14
C PRO A 328 -22.25 -17.68 21.67
N LEU A 329 -21.77 -18.78 22.25
CA LEU A 329 -21.32 -18.78 23.63
C LEU A 329 -19.95 -18.10 23.61
N PHE A 330 -19.90 -16.91 24.20
CA PHE A 330 -18.79 -15.95 24.28
C PHE A 330 -18.78 -14.86 23.22
#